data_AF-A0A930ALP8-F1
#
_entry.id   AF-A0A930ALP8-F1
#
_cell.length_a   1.000
_cell.length_b   1.000
_cell.length_c   1.000
_cell.angle_alpha   90.00
_cell.angle_beta   90.00
_cell.angle_gamma   90.00
#
_symmetry.space_group_name_H-M   'P 1'
#
loop_
_entity.id
_entity.type
_entity.pdbx_description
1 polymer ?
#
loop_
_entity_poly.entity_id
_entity_poly.type
_entity_poly.pdbx_seq_one_letter_code
_entity_poly.pdbx_strand_id
1 'polypeptide(L)' 'MNTDLKIAQAAVLEPIDKIAHKAGIPEEYLEMYGKEKAKVSIKLME' A
#
# COMPACT_ATOMS: atom_id res chain seq x y z
N MET A 1 25.64 -9.53 -4.99
CA MET A 1 24.30 -8.93 -5.14
C MET A 1 23.54 -9.18 -3.84
N ASN A 2 23.00 -8.14 -3.20
CA ASN A 2 22.35 -8.25 -1.89
C ASN A 2 21.15 -9.22 -1.96
N THR A 3 21.12 -10.23 -1.10
CA THR A 3 20.06 -11.26 -1.03
C THR A 3 18.70 -10.63 -0.72
N ASP A 4 18.65 -9.62 0.15
CA ASP A 4 17.41 -8.94 0.53
C ASP A 4 16.76 -8.25 -0.67
N LEU A 5 17.58 -7.63 -1.52
CA LEU A 5 17.10 -7.00 -2.75
C LEU A 5 16.53 -8.03 -3.72
N LYS A 6 17.16 -9.20 -3.86
CA LYS A 6 16.65 -10.29 -4.70
C LYS A 6 15.31 -10.82 -4.20
N ILE A 7 15.15 -10.97 -2.89
CA ILE A 7 13.90 -11.42 -2.28
C ILE A 7 12.79 -10.39 -2.51
N ALA A 8 13.08 -9.10 -2.29
CA ALA A 8 12.11 -8.02 -2.52
C ALA A 8 11.67 -7.93 -3.99
N GLN A 9 12.60 -8.09 -4.95
CA GLN A 9 12.29 -8.08 -6.38
C GLN A 9 11.49 -9.29 -6.85
N ALA A 10 11.59 -10.43 -6.16
CA ALA A 10 10.87 -11.65 -6.51
C ALA A 10 9.43 -11.69 -5.95
N ALA A 11 9.10 -10.80 -5.01
CA ALA A 11 7.78 -10.77 -4.39
C ALA A 11 6.71 -10.26 -5.37
N VAL A 12 5.53 -10.90 -5.36
CA VAL A 12 4.34 -10.39 -6.07
C VAL A 12 3.61 -9.46 -5.12
N LEU A 13 3.56 -8.18 -5.46
CA LEU A 13 2.96 -7.15 -4.63
C LEU A 13 1.43 -7.18 -4.76
N GLU A 14 0.74 -7.17 -3.62
CA GLU A 14 -0.71 -7.00 -3.58
C GLU A 14 -1.05 -5.51 -3.76
N PRO A 15 -2.11 -5.17 -4.51
CA PRO A 15 -2.60 -3.80 -4.62
C PRO A 15 -2.84 -3.14 -3.25
N ILE A 16 -2.42 -1.88 -3.11
CA ILE A 16 -2.39 -1.18 -1.81
C ILE A 16 -3.80 -0.85 -1.28
N ASP A 17 -4.77 -0.69 -2.18
CA ASP A 17 -6.20 -0.55 -1.88
C ASP A 17 -6.75 -1.78 -1.15
N LYS A 18 -6.39 -3.00 -1.58
CA LYS A 18 -6.78 -4.24 -0.90
C LYS A 18 -6.17 -4.34 0.50
N ILE A 19 -4.92 -3.91 0.64
CA ILE A 19 -4.22 -3.90 1.94
C ILE A 19 -4.88 -2.89 2.88
N ALA A 20 -5.19 -1.69 2.37
CA ALA A 20 -5.89 -0.64 3.12
C ALA A 20 -7.29 -1.10 3.57
N HIS A 21 -8.05 -1.74 2.70
CA HIS A 21 -9.36 -2.31 3.05
C HIS A 21 -9.23 -3.38 4.16
N LYS A 22 -8.23 -4.25 4.11
CA LYS A 22 -7.95 -5.22 5.20
C LYS A 22 -7.60 -4.53 6.53
N ALA A 23 -6.99 -3.35 6.47
CA ALA A 23 -6.70 -2.52 7.63
C ALA A 23 -7.88 -1.64 8.08
N GLY A 24 -9.03 -1.71 7.40
CA GLY A 24 -10.22 -0.92 7.71
C GLY A 24 -10.13 0.54 7.26
N ILE A 25 -9.25 0.85 6.29
CA ILE A 25 -9.09 2.18 5.71
C ILE A 25 -9.91 2.23 4.40
N PRO A 26 -10.98 3.04 4.33
CA PRO A 26 -11.76 3.21 3.11
C PRO A 26 -10.98 3.89 1.99
N GLU A 27 -11.37 3.63 0.73
CA GLU A 27 -10.69 4.16 -0.46
C GLU A 27 -10.74 5.69 -0.54
N GLU A 28 -11.78 6.34 -0.04
CA GLU A 28 -11.89 7.81 -0.05
C GLU A 28 -10.80 8.51 0.79
N TYR A 29 -10.14 7.77 1.69
CA TYR A 29 -9.01 8.26 2.48
C TYR A 29 -7.65 7.87 1.88
N LEU A 30 -7.61 7.25 0.70
CA LEU A 30 -6.37 6.85 0.03
C LEU A 30 -6.03 7.80 -1.12
N GLU A 31 -4.89 8.47 -1.00
CA GLU A 31 -4.28 9.21 -2.10
C GLU A 31 -3.28 8.28 -2.82
N MET A 32 -3.73 7.66 -3.91
CA MET A 32 -2.99 6.62 -4.64
C MET A 32 -1.78 7.19 -5.43
N TYR A 33 -0.64 6.51 -5.33
CA TYR A 33 0.60 6.76 -6.09
C TYR A 33 1.04 5.50 -6.82
N GLY A 34 0.33 5.19 -7.91
CA GLY A 34 0.43 3.90 -8.58
C GLY A 34 -0.43 2.85 -7.88
N LYS A 35 -0.12 1.56 -8.11
CA LYS A 35 -0.94 0.44 -7.61
C LYS A 35 -0.56 -0.06 -6.21
N GLU A 36 0.65 0.24 -5.76
CA GLU A 36 1.28 -0.41 -4.61
C GLU A 36 1.62 0.57 -3.48
N LYS A 37 1.36 1.87 -3.69
CA LYS A 37 1.65 2.93 -2.73
C LYS A 37 0.51 3.93 -2.68
N ALA A 38 0.14 4.36 -1.48
CA ALA A 38 -0.84 5.41 -1.24
C ALA A 38 -0.45 6.17 0.03
N LYS A 39 -0.88 7.43 0.14
CA LYS A 39 -0.93 8.13 1.43
C LYS A 39 -2.31 7.96 2.05
N VAL A 40 -2.34 7.87 3.37
CA VAL A 40 -3.60 7.88 4.13
C VAL A 40 -3.90 9.33 4.51
N SER A 41 -5.08 9.80 4.17
CA SER A 41 -5.55 11.14 4.52
C SER A 41 -5.82 11.24 6.01
N ILE A 42 -5.36 12.33 6.63
CA ILE A 42 -5.60 12.62 8.06
C ILE A 42 -7.08 12.82 8.40
N LYS A 43 -7.92 13.11 7.40
CA LYS A 43 -9.38 13.20 7.54
C LYS A 43 -10.02 11.93 8.09
N LEU A 44 -9.32 10.80 8.04
CA LEU A 44 -9.76 9.55 8.65
C LEU A 44 -9.88 9.65 10.17
N MET A 45 -9.11 10.55 10.80
CA MET A 45 -9.04 10.75 12.25
C MET A 45 -9.84 11.97 12.73
N GLU A 46 -10.48 12.70 11.81
CA GLU A 46 -11.36 13.84 12.10
C GLU A 46 -12.81 13.35 12.24
#